data_AF-A0A7J2NFE4-F1
#
_entry.id   AF-A0A7J2NFE4-F1
#
_cell.length_a   1.000
_cell.length_b   1.000
_cell.length_c   1.000
_cell.angle_alpha   90.00
_cell.angle_beta   90.00
_cell.angle_gamma   90.00
#
_symmetry.space_group_name_H-M   'P 1'
#
loop_
_entity.id
_entity.type
_entity.pdbx_description
1 polymer ?
#
loop_
_entity_poly.entity_id
_entity_poly.type
_entity_poly.pdbx_seq_one_letter_code
_entity_poly.pdbx_strand_id
1 'polypeptide(L)'
;MITLPRNDLKKQEVLQKIARKFKKGREYPEQEVNEIIKSSDVDDYVLVRRELVNFNYLGRDSHKGIYWLKKDALSEEELKSIEASQDKMRKRGLC
;
A
#
# COMPACT_ATOMS: atom_id res chain seq x y z
N MET A 1 -3.43 8.94 14.88
CA MET A 1 -4.07 8.45 13.65
C MET A 1 -3.23 8.93 12.47
N ILE A 2 -2.69 7.99 11.69
CA ILE A 2 -1.87 8.24 10.50
C ILE A 2 -2.82 8.40 9.33
N THR A 3 -2.87 9.59 8.73
CA THR A 3 -3.61 9.84 7.49
C THR A 3 -2.70 9.60 6.30
N LEU A 4 -3.20 8.91 5.28
CA LEU A 4 -2.45 8.68 4.04
C LEU A 4 -2.19 10.02 3.33
N PRO A 5 -0.92 10.42 3.11
CA PRO A 5 -0.60 11.68 2.47
C PRO A 5 -1.02 11.67 1.01
N ARG A 6 -1.32 12.84 0.43
CA ARG A 6 -1.62 12.97 -1.00
C ARG A 6 -0.44 12.59 -1.91
N ASN A 7 0.79 12.73 -1.42
CA ASN A 7 1.98 12.38 -2.19
C ASN A 7 2.19 10.86 -2.18
N ASP A 8 2.10 10.23 -3.35
CA ASP A 8 2.26 8.79 -3.50
C ASP A 8 3.61 8.28 -2.98
N LEU A 9 4.69 9.06 -3.11
CA LEU A 9 6.00 8.67 -2.59
C LEU A 9 5.97 8.53 -1.05
N LYS A 10 5.34 9.47 -0.36
CA LYS A 10 5.16 9.41 1.11
C LYS A 10 4.21 8.29 1.52
N LYS A 11 3.22 7.94 0.68
CA LYS A 11 2.38 6.76 0.93
C LYS A 11 3.22 5.49 0.94
N GLN A 12 4.23 5.37 0.06
CA GLN A 12 5.06 4.17 -0.01
C GLN A 12 5.75 3.86 1.32
N GLU A 13 6.23 4.86 2.06
CA GLU A 13 6.85 4.64 3.37
C GLU A 13 5.89 4.00 4.38
N VAL A 14 4.62 4.44 4.38
CA VAL A 14 3.57 3.89 5.25
C VAL A 14 3.19 2.48 4.79
N LEU A 15 2.94 2.31 3.50
CA LEU A 15 2.54 1.03 2.92
C LEU A 15 3.63 -0.03 3.10
N GLN A 16 4.90 0.33 2.94
CA GLN A 16 6.03 -0.56 3.16
C GLN A 16 6.13 -0.99 4.63
N LYS A 17 5.96 -0.07 5.59
CA LYS A 17 5.94 -0.41 7.02
C LYS A 17 4.85 -1.44 7.33
N ILE A 18 3.69 -1.29 6.71
CA ILE A 18 2.56 -2.22 6.88
C ILE A 18 2.82 -3.54 6.16
N ALA A 19 3.34 -3.52 4.94
CA ALA A 19 3.69 -4.71 4.15
C ALA A 19 4.66 -5.63 4.92
N ARG A 20 5.63 -5.05 5.64
CA ARG A 20 6.58 -5.79 6.49
C ARG A 20 5.94 -6.54 7.67
N LYS A 21 4.71 -6.20 8.06
CA LYS A 21 3.97 -6.95 9.09
C LYS A 21 3.42 -8.28 8.58
N PHE A 22 3.26 -8.43 7.27
CA PHE A 22 2.80 -9.67 6.66
C PHE A 22 3.96 -10.65 6.47
N LYS A 23 3.68 -11.95 6.60
CA LYS A 23 4.66 -13.00 6.36
C LYS A 23 4.55 -13.52 4.93
N LYS A 24 5.70 -13.69 4.27
CA LYS A 24 5.78 -14.30 2.95
C LYS A 24 5.37 -15.78 3.02
N GLY A 25 4.58 -16.22 2.03
CA GLY A 25 4.08 -17.60 1.97
C GLY A 25 2.89 -17.90 2.90
N ARG A 26 2.35 -16.87 3.58
CA ARG A 26 1.12 -16.99 4.38
C ARG A 26 -0.03 -16.27 3.70
N GLU A 27 -1.18 -16.94 3.75
CA GLU A 27 -2.47 -16.41 3.34
C GLU A 27 -3.22 -15.84 4.55
N TYR A 28 -3.85 -14.70 4.34
CA TYR A 28 -4.56 -13.92 5.35
C TYR A 28 -5.98 -13.65 4.87
N PRO A 29 -7.03 -14.01 5.64
CA PRO A 29 -8.40 -13.61 5.31
C PRO A 29 -8.57 -12.09 5.49
N GLU A 30 -9.58 -11.51 4.84
CA GLU A 30 -9.85 -10.07 4.91
C GLU A 30 -9.91 -9.52 6.34
N GLN A 31 -10.52 -10.26 7.26
CA GLN A 31 -10.61 -9.87 8.67
C GLN A 31 -9.23 -9.74 9.32
N GLU A 32 -8.32 -10.71 9.12
CA GLU A 32 -6.98 -10.67 9.68
C GLU A 32 -6.15 -9.53 9.08
N VAL A 33 -6.30 -9.29 7.77
CA VAL A 33 -5.67 -8.13 7.10
C VAL A 33 -6.13 -6.82 7.73
N ASN A 34 -7.42 -6.68 8.02
CA ASN A 34 -7.96 -5.47 8.64
C ASN A 34 -7.36 -5.24 10.02
N GLU A 35 -7.24 -6.28 10.84
CA GLU A 35 -6.64 -6.17 12.17
C GLU A 35 -5.14 -5.80 12.09
N ILE A 36 -4.38 -6.40 11.15
CA ILE A 36 -2.98 -6.04 10.92
C ILE A 36 -2.86 -4.57 10.50
N ILE A 37 -3.74 -4.07 9.63
CA ILE A 37 -3.69 -2.67 9.20
C ILE A 37 -4.09 -1.73 10.35
N LYS A 38 -5.16 -2.04 11.09
CA LYS A 38 -5.61 -1.26 12.26
C LYS A 38 -4.54 -1.17 13.34
N SER A 39 -3.72 -2.22 13.52
CA SER A 39 -2.56 -2.19 14.43
C SER A 39 -1.47 -1.18 14.05
N SER A 40 -1.61 -0.50 12.91
CA SER A 40 -0.68 0.52 12.42
C SER A 40 -1.22 1.95 12.62
N ASP A 41 -2.26 2.13 13.44
CA ASP A 41 -2.87 3.42 13.78
C ASP A 41 -3.31 4.26 12.57
N VAL A 42 -3.72 3.60 11.48
CA VAL A 42 -4.17 4.28 10.26
C VAL A 42 -5.65 4.64 10.36
N ASP A 43 -5.98 5.84 9.90
CA ASP A 43 -7.35 6.38 9.88
C ASP A 43 -8.27 5.55 8.94
N ASP A 44 -7.82 5.35 7.70
CA ASP A 44 -8.56 4.63 6.66
C ASP A 44 -7.93 3.29 6.29
N TYR A 45 -8.17 2.25 7.10
CA TYR A 45 -7.65 0.91 6.81
C TYR A 45 -8.16 0.32 5.48
N VAL A 46 -9.37 0.71 5.06
CA VAL A 46 -9.96 0.30 3.77
C VAL A 46 -9.16 0.88 2.60
N LEU A 47 -8.78 2.15 2.69
CA LEU A 47 -7.96 2.82 1.69
C LEU A 47 -6.58 2.18 1.63
N VAL A 48 -5.92 1.97 2.78
CA VAL A 48 -4.61 1.30 2.85
C VAL A 48 -4.64 -0.05 2.17
N ARG A 49 -5.64 -0.89 2.47
CA ARG A 49 -5.78 -2.21 1.88
C ARG A 49 -5.91 -2.15 0.35
N ARG A 50 -6.64 -1.16 -0.17
CA ARG A 50 -6.73 -0.92 -1.62
C ARG A 50 -5.39 -0.50 -2.20
N GLU A 51 -4.69 0.44 -1.58
CA GLU A 51 -3.39 0.91 -2.05
C GLU A 51 -2.33 -0.21 -1.99
N LEU A 52 -2.34 -1.06 -0.96
CA LEU A 52 -1.44 -2.23 -0.86
C LEU A 52 -1.60 -3.19 -2.04
N VAL A 53 -2.83 -3.39 -2.52
CA VAL A 53 -3.11 -4.20 -3.71
C VAL A 53 -2.75 -3.42 -4.99
N ASN A 54 -3.06 -2.13 -5.05
CA ASN A 54 -2.78 -1.25 -6.19
C ASN A 54 -1.28 -1.17 -6.51
N PHE A 55 -0.45 -0.98 -5.48
CA PHE A 55 1.01 -0.98 -5.58
C PHE A 55 1.62 -2.39 -5.53
N ASN A 56 0.79 -3.44 -5.60
CA ASN A 56 1.20 -4.83 -5.75
C ASN A 56 2.07 -5.37 -4.58
N TYR A 57 1.95 -4.78 -3.38
CA TYR A 57 2.52 -5.33 -2.14
C TYR A 57 1.77 -6.59 -1.70
N LEU A 58 0.43 -6.53 -1.76
CA LEU A 58 -0.45 -7.66 -1.47
C LEU A 58 -1.13 -8.17 -2.74
N GLY A 59 -1.22 -9.49 -2.86
CA GLY A 59 -2.17 -10.14 -3.75
C GLY A 59 -3.54 -10.26 -3.08
N ARG A 60 -4.60 -10.28 -3.87
CA ARG A 60 -5.97 -10.58 -3.44
C ARG A 60 -6.57 -11.64 -4.34
N ASP A 61 -7.22 -12.63 -3.75
CA ASP A 61 -8.08 -13.58 -4.44
C ASP A 61 -9.53 -13.07 -4.38
N SER A 62 -10.10 -12.77 -5.55
CA SER A 62 -11.46 -12.24 -5.68
C SER A 62 -12.55 -13.28 -5.35
N HIS A 63 -12.23 -14.58 -5.42
CA HIS A 63 -13.18 -15.65 -5.14
C HIS A 63 -13.17 -16.02 -3.66
N LYS A 64 -11.98 -16.06 -3.04
CA LYS A 64 -11.82 -16.51 -1.64
C LYS A 64 -11.76 -15.38 -0.62
N GLY A 65 -11.55 -14.14 -1.04
CA GLY A 65 -11.37 -13.01 -0.12
C GLY A 65 -10.06 -13.10 0.69
N ILE A 66 -9.08 -13.81 0.14
CA ILE A 66 -7.78 -14.06 0.77
C ILE A 66 -6.74 -13.09 0.21
N TYR A 67 -5.82 -12.68 1.07
CA TYR A 67 -4.69 -11.82 0.75
C TYR A 67 -3.37 -12.53 1.08
N TRP A 68 -2.32 -12.21 0.34
CA TRP A 68 -0.97 -12.71 0.62
C TRP A 68 0.08 -11.67 0.26
N LEU A 69 1.22 -11.74 0.95
CA LEU A 69 2.34 -10.86 0.65
C LEU A 69 3.00 -11.26 -0.68
N LYS A 70 3.04 -10.32 -1.62
CA LYS A 70 3.81 -10.44 -2.87
C LYS A 70 5.20 -9.82 -2.71
N LYS A 71 5.27 -8.61 -2.17
CA LYS A 71 6.51 -7.84 -1.97
C LYS A 71 6.50 -7.15 -0.61
N ASP A 72 7.61 -7.20 0.12
CA ASP A 72 7.82 -6.48 1.38
C ASP A 72 8.50 -5.11 1.18
N ALA A 73 9.08 -4.86 0.01
CA ALA A 73 9.68 -3.60 -0.40
C ALA A 73 9.51 -3.37 -1.91
N LEU A 74 9.32 -2.11 -2.31
CA LEU A 74 9.47 -1.69 -3.70
C LEU A 74 10.95 -1.50 -4.02
N SER A 75 11.34 -1.87 -5.24
CA SER A 75 12.67 -1.56 -5.77
C SER A 75 12.80 -0.06 -6.02
N GLU A 76 14.02 0.46 -6.00
CA GLU A 76 14.29 1.89 -6.24
C GLU A 76 13.79 2.37 -7.60
N GLU A 77 13.72 1.49 -8.61
CA GLU A 77 13.17 1.84 -9.92
C GLU A 77 11.66 2.12 -9.88
N GLU A 78 10.91 1.38 -9.06
CA GLU A 78 9.46 1.53 -8.92
C GLU A 78 9.12 2.83 -8.17
N LEU A 79 9.95 3.24 -7.21
CA LEU A 79 9.79 4.52 -6.52
C LEU A 79 10.03 5.70 -7.47
N LYS A 80 11.02 5.59 -8.36
CA LYS A 80 11.33 6.60 -9.38
C LYS A 80 10.19 6.75 -10.41
N SER A 81 9.52 5.66 -10.78
CA SER A 81 8.39 5.72 -11.73
C SER A 81 7.13 6.35 -11.12
N ILE A 82 6.90 6.15 -9.82
CA ILE A 82 5.84 6.81 -9.06
C ILE A 82 6.13 8.31 -8.93
N GLU A 83 7.36 8.68 -8.61
CA GLU A 83 7.79 10.08 -8.51
C GLU A 83 7.65 10.83 -9.85
N ALA A 84 8.08 10.22 -10.96
CA ALA A 84 7.96 10.79 -12.30
C ALA A 84 6.51 11.04 -12.73
N SER A 85 5.58 10.18 -12.27
CA SER A 85 4.14 10.33 -12.56
C SER A 85 3.50 11.44 -11.74
N GLN A 86 3.94 11.63 -10.49
CA GLN A 86 3.49 12.71 -9.62
C GLN A 86 4.02 14.09 -10.07
N ASP A 87 5.26 14.19 -10.56
CA ASP A 87 5.83 15.44 -11.10
C ASP A 87 5.07 15.95 -12.34
N LYS A 88 4.63 15.02 -13.20
CA LYS A 88 3.78 15.35 -14.37
C LYS A 88 2.41 15.93 -13.99
N MET A 89 1.81 15.50 -12.87
CA MET A 89 0.55 16.08 -12.39
C MET A 89 0.76 17.44 -11.70
N ARG A 90 1.84 17.61 -10.93
CA ARG A 90 2.19 18.89 -10.29
C ARG A 90 2.42 20.02 -11.29
N LYS A 91 3.06 19.73 -12.43
CA LYS A 91 3.30 20.72 -13.50
C LYS A 91 2.06 21.11 -14.30
N ARG A 92 0.98 20.31 -14.26
CA ARG A 92 -0.29 20.62 -14.93
C ARG A 92 -1.26 21.46 -14.10
N GLY A 93 -1.01 21.60 -12.79
CA GLY A 93 -1.84 22.39 -11.87
C GLY A 93 -1.34 23.82 -11.62
N LEU A 94 -0.32 24.28 -12.36
CA LEU A 94 0.19 25.64 -12.28
C LEU A 94 -0.40 26.47 -13.45
N CYS A 95 -1.63 26.94 -13.26
CA CYS A 95 -2.22 28.06 -13.99
C CYS A 95 -2.93 28.95 -12.97
#